data_AF-A0AAZ3S573-F1
#
_entry.id   AF-A0AAZ3S573-F1
#
_cell.length_a   1.000
_cell.length_b   1.000
_cell.length_c   1.000
_cell.angle_alpha   90.00
_cell.angle_beta   90.00
_cell.angle_gamma   90.00
#
_symmetry.space_group_name_H-M   'P 1'
#
loop_
_entity.id
_entity.type
_entity.pdbx_description
1 polymer ?
#
loop_
_entity_poly.entity_id
_entity_poly.type
_entity_poly.pdbx_seq_one_letter_code
_entity_poly.pdbx_strand_id
1 'polypeptide(L)'
;MLFSSNFVLNRCEKVNSMTLYLWIHQFSNNKRSSGINPQSLPPNSDFSMVAGVFTEPNTWDCVATCFFINTAHNVIDYVETIWNFLKSGGVWINLGGESLSPPPSLRMISPC
;
A
#
# COMPACT_ATOMS: atom_id res chain seq x y z
N MET A 1 1.13 10.92 0.35
CA MET A 1 0.46 10.10 -0.67
C MET A 1 -0.42 10.92 -1.60
N LEU A 2 -1.37 11.74 -1.09
CA LEU A 2 -2.36 12.45 -1.92
C LEU A 2 -1.79 13.39 -3.00
N PHE A 3 -0.76 14.20 -2.69
CA PHE A 3 -0.16 15.08 -3.70
C PHE A 3 0.49 14.30 -4.84
N SER A 4 1.28 13.28 -4.51
CA SER A 4 1.96 12.42 -5.48
C SER A 4 0.97 11.62 -6.32
N SER A 5 -0.08 11.05 -5.71
CA SER A 5 -1.09 10.28 -6.45
C SER A 5 -1.93 11.16 -7.36
N ASN A 6 -2.38 12.33 -6.90
CA ASN A 6 -3.09 13.30 -7.75
C ASN A 6 -2.26 13.72 -8.96
N PHE A 7 -0.96 13.96 -8.76
CA PHE A 7 -0.06 14.27 -9.86
C PHE A 7 0.08 13.11 -10.84
N VAL A 8 0.32 11.88 -10.35
CA VAL A 8 0.49 10.70 -11.20
C VAL A 8 -0.79 10.37 -11.98
N LEU A 9 -1.96 10.43 -11.33
CA LEU A 9 -3.24 10.05 -11.94
C LEU A 9 -3.78 11.10 -12.91
N ASN A 10 -3.58 12.39 -12.62
CA ASN A 10 -4.24 13.47 -13.35
C ASN A 10 -3.31 14.31 -14.24
N ARG A 11 -1.98 14.13 -14.15
CA ARG A 11 -0.99 14.92 -14.91
C ARG A 11 0.02 14.10 -15.70
N CYS A 12 0.15 12.79 -15.45
CA CYS A 12 1.01 11.91 -16.24
C CYS A 12 0.26 11.27 -17.42
N GLU A 13 0.22 11.93 -18.57
CA GLU A 13 -0.53 11.45 -19.75
C GLU A 13 0.23 10.43 -20.61
N LYS A 14 1.56 10.40 -20.54
CA LYS A 14 2.41 9.56 -21.38
C LYS A 14 3.22 8.59 -20.52
N VAL A 15 3.30 7.34 -20.97
CA VAL A 15 4.16 6.32 -20.36
C VAL A 15 5.61 6.81 -20.40
N ASN A 16 6.33 6.65 -19.28
CA ASN A 16 7.74 7.06 -19.12
C ASN A 16 7.99 8.56 -19.37
N SER A 17 7.03 9.44 -19.07
CA SER A 17 7.20 10.89 -19.23
C SER A 17 8.15 11.55 -18.22
N MET A 18 8.48 10.85 -17.13
CA MET A 18 9.28 11.39 -16.03
C MET A 18 10.25 10.34 -15.48
N THR A 19 11.44 10.82 -15.09
CA THR A 19 12.49 10.00 -14.48
C THR A 19 12.73 10.46 -13.04
N LEU A 20 12.59 9.53 -12.09
CA LEU A 20 12.87 9.76 -10.67
C LEU A 20 14.06 8.89 -10.23
N TYR A 21 15.02 9.48 -9.54
CA TYR A 21 16.17 8.76 -8.98
C TYR A 21 15.90 8.41 -7.51
N LEU A 22 15.14 7.33 -7.27
CA LEU A 22 14.65 6.95 -5.94
C LEU A 22 15.74 6.54 -4.94
N TRP A 23 16.93 6.15 -5.41
CA TRP A 23 17.98 5.54 -4.59
C TRP A 23 19.20 6.43 -4.34
N ILE A 24 19.15 7.72 -4.71
CA ILE A 24 20.29 8.64 -4.54
C ILE A 24 20.77 8.78 -3.09
N HIS A 25 19.90 8.47 -2.12
CA HIS A 25 20.21 8.52 -0.69
C HIS A 25 20.66 7.16 -0.11
N GLN A 26 20.63 6.06 -0.88
CA GLN A 26 21.04 4.74 -0.43
C GLN A 26 22.49 4.45 -0.83
N PHE A 27 23.41 4.52 0.15
CA PHE A 27 24.86 4.31 -0.08
C PHE A 27 25.32 2.87 0.17
N SER A 28 24.44 1.99 0.66
CA SER A 28 24.74 0.61 1.03
C SER A 28 23.89 -0.38 0.24
N ASN A 29 24.39 -1.62 0.07
CA ASN A 29 23.67 -2.74 -0.59
C ASN A 29 23.24 -2.48 -2.04
N ASN A 30 23.98 -1.68 -2.80
CA ASN A 30 23.68 -1.39 -4.21
C ASN A 30 24.15 -2.53 -5.14
N LYS A 31 23.20 -3.37 -5.60
CA LYS A 31 23.36 -4.26 -6.77
C LYS A 31 22.59 -3.68 -7.96
N ARG A 32 23.17 -3.73 -9.17
CA ARG A 32 22.52 -3.21 -10.39
C ARG A 32 21.35 -4.11 -10.79
N SER A 33 20.12 -3.59 -10.85
CA SER A 33 18.99 -4.26 -11.52
C SER A 33 17.92 -3.27 -11.99
N SER A 34 17.29 -3.65 -13.10
CA SER A 34 16.41 -2.88 -13.99
C SER A 34 15.00 -2.64 -13.43
N GLY A 35 14.44 -1.48 -13.77
CA GLY A 35 13.17 -0.95 -13.25
C GLY A 35 11.91 -1.73 -13.63
N ILE A 36 10.86 -1.49 -12.84
CA ILE A 36 9.52 -2.09 -12.94
C ILE A 36 8.61 -1.12 -13.71
N ASN A 37 7.76 -1.67 -14.60
CA ASN A 37 6.81 -0.93 -15.43
C ASN A 37 5.41 -0.90 -14.77
N PRO A 38 4.78 0.27 -14.55
CA PRO A 38 3.42 0.33 -14.05
C PRO A 38 2.40 0.09 -15.18
N GLN A 39 1.42 -0.75 -14.87
CA GLN A 39 0.37 -1.25 -15.78
C GLN A 39 -0.71 -0.19 -16.06
N SER A 40 -1.34 -0.25 -17.25
CA SER A 40 -2.41 0.67 -17.70
C SER A 40 -3.80 0.26 -17.21
N LEU A 41 -4.65 1.23 -16.87
CA LEU A 41 -6.08 1.02 -16.60
C LEU A 41 -6.92 1.01 -17.90
N PRO A 42 -8.04 0.27 -17.97
CA PRO A 42 -8.99 0.34 -19.09
C PRO A 42 -9.71 1.70 -19.17
N PRO A 43 -10.07 2.19 -20.36
CA PRO A 43 -10.63 3.54 -20.56
C PRO A 43 -12.02 3.80 -19.94
N ASN A 44 -12.76 2.77 -19.53
CA ASN A 44 -14.09 2.89 -18.91
C ASN A 44 -14.11 2.42 -17.44
N SER A 45 -12.97 2.45 -16.74
CA SER A 45 -12.93 2.09 -15.32
C SER A 45 -13.55 3.20 -14.46
N ASP A 46 -14.49 2.83 -13.59
CA ASP A 46 -14.95 3.70 -12.50
C ASP A 46 -13.91 3.65 -11.37
N PHE A 47 -13.05 4.67 -11.30
CA PHE A 47 -11.93 4.73 -10.37
C PHE A 47 -11.89 6.08 -9.67
N SER A 48 -11.85 6.06 -8.34
CA SER A 48 -11.83 7.25 -7.50
C SER A 48 -10.84 7.13 -6.35
N MET A 49 -10.39 8.27 -5.81
CA MET A 49 -9.52 8.35 -4.64
C MET A 49 -10.02 9.44 -3.71
N VAL A 50 -10.13 9.12 -2.41
CA VAL A 50 -10.66 10.02 -1.38
C VAL A 50 -9.56 10.39 -0.39
N ALA A 51 -9.53 11.66 0.02
CA ALA A 51 -8.69 12.14 1.11
C ALA A 51 -9.46 12.06 2.43
N GLY A 52 -9.05 11.19 3.34
CA GLY A 52 -9.64 11.09 4.68
C GLY A 52 -10.03 9.66 5.05
N VAL A 53 -10.97 9.56 5.99
CA VAL A 53 -11.50 8.30 6.52
C VAL A 53 -12.87 8.07 5.89
N PHE A 54 -13.12 6.86 5.42
CA PHE A 54 -14.46 6.46 4.97
C PHE A 54 -15.39 6.36 6.18
N THR A 55 -16.66 6.72 6.05
CA THR A 55 -17.60 6.70 7.18
C THR A 55 -18.95 6.07 6.84
N GLU A 56 -19.16 5.70 5.58
CA GLU A 56 -20.45 5.22 5.08
C GLU A 56 -20.62 3.71 5.40
N PRO A 57 -21.55 3.35 6.29
CA PRO A 57 -21.77 1.95 6.65
C PRO A 57 -22.51 1.19 5.55
N ASN A 58 -22.35 -0.14 5.51
CA ASN A 58 -23.11 -1.07 4.66
C ASN A 58 -23.15 -0.66 3.17
N THR A 59 -22.02 -0.16 2.66
CA THR A 59 -21.92 0.46 1.32
C THR A 59 -21.04 -0.36 0.38
N TRP A 60 -20.07 -1.11 0.90
CA TRP A 60 -19.03 -1.76 0.09
C TRP A 60 -19.26 -3.27 -0.03
N ASP A 61 -19.21 -3.79 -1.26
CA ASP A 61 -19.29 -5.24 -1.51
C ASP A 61 -17.97 -5.94 -1.19
N CYS A 62 -16.84 -5.22 -1.31
CA CYS A 62 -15.52 -5.73 -1.00
C CYS A 62 -14.62 -4.63 -0.45
N VAL A 63 -13.80 -4.95 0.56
CA VAL A 63 -12.72 -4.09 1.06
C VAL A 63 -11.41 -4.85 0.91
N ALA A 64 -10.39 -4.21 0.32
CA ALA A 64 -9.06 -4.79 0.15
C ALA A 64 -8.01 -3.94 0.87
N THR A 65 -7.30 -4.52 1.82
CA THR A 65 -6.21 -3.87 2.58
C THR A 65 -4.87 -4.48 2.22
N CYS A 66 -3.88 -3.66 1.88
CA CYS A 66 -2.53 -4.10 1.47
C CYS A 66 -1.46 -3.34 2.25
N PHE A 67 -0.72 -4.00 3.14
CA PHE A 67 0.24 -3.39 4.09
C PHE A 67 -0.36 -2.23 4.93
N PHE A 68 -1.67 -2.27 5.18
CA PHE A 68 -2.41 -1.17 5.79
C PHE A 68 -2.77 -1.40 7.25
N ILE A 69 -3.20 -2.60 7.64
CA ILE A 69 -3.78 -2.83 8.97
C ILE A 69 -2.77 -2.60 10.11
N ASN A 70 -1.48 -2.79 9.83
CA ASN A 70 -0.39 -2.59 10.80
C ASN A 70 -0.10 -1.11 11.09
N THR A 71 -0.74 -0.16 10.39
CA THR A 71 -0.61 1.28 10.68
C THR A 71 -1.61 1.77 11.73
N ALA A 72 -2.54 0.91 12.16
CA ALA A 72 -3.55 1.27 13.14
C ALA A 72 -2.92 1.48 14.52
N HIS A 73 -3.41 2.48 15.26
CA HIS A 73 -3.11 2.61 16.70
C HIS A 73 -3.73 1.45 17.49
N ASN A 74 -4.96 1.08 17.13
CA ASN A 74 -5.65 -0.10 17.60
C ASN A 74 -6.21 -0.85 16.39
N VAL A 75 -5.75 -2.09 16.19
CA VAL A 75 -6.18 -2.92 15.06
C VAL A 75 -7.67 -3.24 15.12
N ILE A 76 -8.24 -3.32 16.33
CA ILE A 76 -9.67 -3.63 16.54
C ILE A 76 -10.55 -2.54 15.92
N ASP A 77 -10.18 -1.27 16.10
CA ASP A 77 -10.93 -0.14 15.53
C ASP A 77 -11.01 -0.26 14.00
N TYR A 78 -9.92 -0.70 13.35
CA TYR A 78 -9.90 -0.89 11.89
C TYR A 78 -10.80 -2.07 11.48
N VAL A 79 -10.76 -3.18 12.22
CA VAL A 79 -11.60 -4.35 11.93
C VAL A 79 -13.09 -4.00 12.09
N GLU A 80 -13.46 -3.33 13.17
CA GLU A 80 -14.84 -2.87 13.40
C GLU A 80 -15.29 -1.91 12.30
N THR A 81 -14.41 -0.99 11.91
CA THR A 81 -14.68 -0.04 10.83
C THR A 81 -14.89 -0.73 9.49
N ILE A 82 -14.03 -1.69 9.12
CA ILE A 82 -14.16 -2.48 7.88
C ILE A 82 -15.45 -3.31 7.90
N TRP A 83 -15.76 -3.93 9.04
CA TRP A 83 -17.00 -4.69 9.21
C TRP A 83 -18.23 -3.80 9.00
N ASN A 84 -18.23 -2.59 9.56
CA ASN A 84 -19.34 -1.65 9.42
C ASN A 84 -19.53 -1.14 7.99
N PHE A 85 -18.46 -1.02 7.20
CA PHE A 85 -18.52 -0.60 5.79
C PHE A 85 -19.07 -1.66 4.85
N LEU A 86 -18.84 -2.93 5.17
CA LEU A 86 -19.22 -4.03 4.31
C LEU A 86 -20.73 -4.23 4.32
N LYS A 87 -21.29 -4.50 3.13
CA LYS A 87 -22.65 -5.00 3.02
C LYS A 87 -22.77 -6.37 3.65
N SER A 88 -23.99 -6.78 3.99
CA SER A 88 -24.25 -8.19 4.33
C SER A 88 -23.81 -9.11 3.18
N GLY A 89 -22.93 -10.07 3.48
CA GLY A 89 -22.30 -10.94 2.48
C GLY A 89 -21.08 -10.36 1.76
N GLY A 90 -20.67 -9.14 2.12
CA GLY A 90 -19.45 -8.51 1.59
C GLY A 90 -18.17 -9.20 2.05
N VAL A 91 -17.08 -9.00 1.29
CA VAL A 91 -15.82 -9.71 1.49
C VAL A 91 -14.71 -8.74 1.92
N TRP A 92 -13.92 -9.14 2.92
CA TRP A 92 -12.67 -8.46 3.26
C TRP A 92 -11.47 -9.30 2.83
N ILE A 93 -10.58 -8.70 2.03
CA ILE A 93 -9.30 -9.29 1.61
C ILE A 93 -8.17 -8.49 2.26
N ASN A 94 -7.31 -9.16 3.03
CA ASN A 94 -6.15 -8.53 3.67
C ASN A 94 -4.84 -9.18 3.20
N LEU A 95 -3.89 -8.37 2.78
CA LEU A 95 -2.53 -8.77 2.44
C LEU A 95 -1.53 -7.90 3.20
N GLY A 96 -0.60 -8.50 3.91
CA GLY A 96 0.44 -7.77 4.63
C GLY A 96 1.56 -8.69 5.07
N GLY A 97 2.73 -8.11 5.32
CA GLY A 97 3.81 -8.83 5.96
C GLY A 97 3.66 -8.77 7.48
N GLU A 98 3.79 -9.92 8.15
CA GLU A 98 4.16 -9.89 9.55
C GLU A 98 5.61 -9.42 9.62
N SER A 99 5.82 -8.19 10.09
CA SER A 99 7.14 -7.78 10.53
C SER A 99 7.42 -8.50 11.85
N LEU A 100 7.67 -9.81 11.80
CA LEU A 100 8.45 -10.49 12.83
C LEU A 100 9.86 -9.88 12.74
N SER A 101 10.05 -8.71 13.34
CA SER A 101 11.38 -8.29 13.74
C SER A 101 11.89 -9.40 14.65
N PRO A 102 12.98 -10.13 14.33
CA PRO A 102 13.64 -10.89 15.36
C PRO A 102 13.98 -9.89 16.49
N PRO A 103 13.79 -10.27 17.78
CA PRO A 103 14.11 -9.39 18.89
C PRO A 103 15.56 -8.89 18.73
N PRO A 104 15.87 -7.65 19.16
CA PRO A 104 17.19 -7.09 18.99
C PRO A 104 18.16 -7.75 19.98
N SER A 105 18.66 -8.94 19.66
CA SER A 105 19.99 -9.48 19.99
C SER A 105 20.02 -11.00 19.85
N LEU A 106 20.61 -11.49 18.77
CA LEU A 106 21.64 -12.54 18.88
C LEU A 106 22.52 -12.48 17.63
N ARG A 107 23.62 -11.72 17.73
CA ARG A 107 24.80 -12.05 16.92
C ARG A 107 25.23 -13.44 17.40
N MET A 108 24.92 -14.49 16.66
CA MET A 108 25.71 -15.72 16.77
C MET A 108 27.10 -15.37 16.24
N ILE A 109 28.00 -15.08 17.17
CA ILE A 109 29.40 -15.42 16.99
C ILE A 109 29.39 -16.95 16.95
N SER A 110 29.68 -17.54 15.79
CA SER A 110 30.17 -18.91 15.73
C SER A 110 31.56 -18.90 15.11
N PRO A 111 32.55 -19.53 15.77
CA PRO A 111 33.92 -19.61 15.32
C PRO A 111 34.11 -20.77 14.34
N CYS A 112 34.77 -20.49 13.23
CA CYS A 112 35.80 -21.33 12.60
C CYS A 112 36.46 -20.50 11.49
#